data_AF-K1GKY6-F1
#
_entry.id   AF-K1GKY6-F1
#
_cell.length_a   1.000
_cell.length_b   1.000
_cell.length_c   1.000
_cell.angle_alpha   90.00
_cell.angle_beta   90.00
_cell.angle_gamma   90.00
#
_symmetry.space_group_name_H-M   'P 1'
#
loop_
_entity.id
_entity.type
_entity.pdbx_description
1 polymer ?
#
loop_
_entity_poly.entity_id
_entity_poly.type
_entity_poly.pdbx_seq_one_letter_code
_entity_poly.pdbx_strand_id
1 'polypeptide(L)' 'MLSKLYLYIVHSIFLLFYKKEYRKYMNSRNILEIQENKLKEILENNKNSLYGKKYNFNKIKTIEDFQKEVPLTKYED' A
#
# COMPACT_ATOMS: atom_id res chain seq x y z
N MET A 1 21.43 -39.17 11.14
CA MET A 1 21.87 -38.04 10.28
C MET A 1 20.85 -37.72 9.18
N LEU A 2 20.41 -38.72 8.40
CA LEU A 2 19.46 -38.54 7.29
C LEU A 2 18.11 -37.92 7.70
N SER A 3 17.54 -38.32 8.84
CA SER A 3 16.27 -37.76 9.34
C SER A 3 16.35 -36.27 9.68
N LYS A 4 17.45 -35.83 10.29
CA LYS A 4 17.70 -34.41 10.61
C LYS A 4 17.86 -33.58 9.33
N LEU A 5 18.55 -34.12 8.33
CA LEU A 5 18.72 -33.47 7.03
C LEU A 5 17.38 -33.31 6.30
N TYR A 6 16.55 -34.36 6.30
CA TYR A 6 15.20 -34.32 5.72
C TYR A 6 14.34 -33.22 6.38
N LEU A 7 14.28 -33.19 7.72
CA LEU A 7 13.53 -32.18 8.45
C LEU A 7 14.01 -30.75 8.14
N TYR A 8 15.32 -30.55 7.98
CA TYR A 8 15.90 -29.26 7.63
C TYR A 8 15.51 -28.78 6.22
N ILE A 9 15.50 -29.71 5.24
CA ILE A 9 15.09 -29.41 3.86
C ILE A 9 13.60 -29.05 3.83
N VAL A 10 12.76 -29.85 4.47
CA VAL A 10 11.31 -29.61 4.55
C VAL A 10 11.01 -28.27 5.23
N HIS A 11 11.67 -27.96 6.34
CA HIS A 11 11.54 -26.67 7.02
C HIS A 11 11.95 -25.49 6.13
N SER A 12 13.08 -25.63 5.41
CA SER A 12 13.57 -24.58 4.50
C SER A 12 12.60 -24.32 3.35
N ILE A 13 12.00 -25.37 2.79
CA ILE A 13 10.96 -25.26 1.75
C ILE A 13 9.71 -24.56 2.31
N PHE A 14 9.26 -24.91 3.51
CA PHE A 14 8.16 -24.22 4.18
C PHE A 14 8.46 -22.73 4.35
N LEU A 15 9.64 -22.36 4.86
CA LEU A 15 10.02 -20.95 5.02
C LEU A 15 10.02 -20.19 3.69
N LEU A 16 10.44 -20.82 2.58
CA LEU A 16 10.38 -20.22 1.26
C LEU A 16 8.94 -19.91 0.83
N PHE A 17 8.00 -20.83 1.07
CA PHE A 17 6.58 -20.60 0.78
C PHE A 17 5.98 -19.48 1.64
N TYR A 18 6.32 -19.43 2.94
CA TYR A 18 5.85 -18.37 3.84
C TYR A 18 6.53 -17.01 3.59
N LYS A 19 7.62 -16.96 2.84
CA LYS A 19 8.40 -15.73 2.61
C LYS A 19 7.55 -14.59 2.02
N LYS A 20 6.57 -14.90 1.17
CA LYS A 20 5.68 -13.88 0.56
C LYS A 20 4.73 -13.29 1.59
N GLU A 21 4.01 -14.12 2.33
CA GLU A 21 3.08 -13.68 3.38
C GLU A 21 3.81 -12.97 4.52
N TYR A 22 4.99 -13.47 4.90
CA TYR A 22 5.84 -12.81 5.89
C TYR A 22 6.24 -11.39 5.44
N ARG A 23 6.63 -11.19 4.17
CA ARG A 23 6.89 -9.84 3.65
C ARG A 23 5.64 -8.96 3.71
N LYS A 24 4.47 -9.49 3.34
CA LYS A 24 3.19 -8.76 3.43
C LYS A 24 2.88 -8.33 4.87
N TYR A 25 3.07 -9.22 5.83
CA TYR A 25 2.94 -8.92 7.25
C TYR A 25 3.98 -7.89 7.73
N MET A 26 5.24 -8.04 7.36
CA MET A 26 6.28 -7.09 7.74
C MET A 26 6.00 -5.69 7.18
N ASN A 27 5.45 -5.60 5.97
CA ASN A 27 5.01 -4.34 5.39
C ASN A 27 3.89 -3.67 6.20
N SER A 28 3.04 -4.42 6.92
CA SER A 28 2.00 -3.82 7.78
C SER A 28 2.56 -3.02 8.96
N ARG A 29 3.86 -3.18 9.28
CA ARG A 29 4.51 -2.37 10.32
C ARG A 29 4.69 -0.90 9.93
N ASN A 30 4.76 -0.61 8.63
CA ASN A 30 4.91 0.76 8.10
C ASN A 30 3.64 1.19 7.35
N ILE A 31 2.47 0.78 7.84
CA ILE A 31 1.21 0.95 7.12
C ILE A 31 0.89 2.41 6.79
N LEU A 32 1.21 3.35 7.69
CA LEU A 32 0.98 4.77 7.47
C LEU A 32 1.76 5.30 6.27
N GLU A 33 3.07 5.03 6.22
CA GLU A 33 3.93 5.42 5.11
C GLU A 33 3.48 4.78 3.78
N ILE A 34 3.09 3.51 3.82
CA ILE A 34 2.58 2.79 2.64
C ILE A 34 1.30 3.44 2.11
N GLN A 35 0.35 3.77 2.99
CA GLN A 35 -0.90 4.41 2.59
C GLN A 35 -0.66 5.85 2.09
N GLU A 36 0.22 6.61 2.73
CA GLU A 36 0.57 7.96 2.29
C GLU A 36 1.22 7.96 0.90
N ASN A 37 2.16 7.06 0.67
CA ASN A 37 2.78 6.90 -0.64
C ASN A 37 1.75 6.48 -1.70
N LYS A 38 0.81 5.60 -1.34
CA LYS A 38 -0.24 5.19 -2.27
C LYS A 38 -1.18 6.35 -2.62
N LEU A 39 -1.53 7.18 -1.64
CA LEU A 39 -2.32 8.40 -1.87
C LEU A 39 -1.58 9.35 -2.83
N LYS A 40 -0.30 9.62 -2.59
CA LYS A 40 0.53 10.48 -3.46
C LYS A 40 0.59 9.96 -4.90
N GLU A 41 0.77 8.65 -5.08
CA GLU A 41 0.74 8.00 -6.40
C GLU A 41 -0.60 8.23 -7.12
N ILE A 42 -1.73 8.04 -6.42
CA ILE A 42 -3.07 8.23 -6.97
C ILE A 42 -3.28 9.70 -7.39
N LEU A 43 -2.91 10.65 -6.53
CA LEU A 43 -3.06 12.08 -6.80
C LEU A 43 -2.22 12.51 -8.01
N GLU A 44 -0.96 12.08 -8.08
CA GLU A 44 -0.06 12.44 -9.18
C GLU A 44 -0.55 11.85 -10.52
N ASN A 45 -0.92 10.57 -10.54
CA ASN A 45 -1.41 9.90 -11.74
C ASN A 45 -2.72 10.52 -12.26
N ASN A 46 -3.55 11.07 -11.37
CA ASN A 46 -4.89 11.58 -11.71
C ASN A 46 -5.01 13.11 -11.70
N LYS A 47 -3.91 13.86 -11.49
CA LYS A 47 -3.95 15.32 -11.36
C LYS A 47 -4.56 16.06 -12.55
N ASN A 48 -4.48 15.45 -13.74
CA ASN A 48 -4.99 16.02 -14.98
C ASN A 48 -6.40 15.54 -15.36
N SER A 49 -6.98 14.60 -14.60
CA SER A 49 -8.36 14.15 -14.78
C SER A 49 -9.35 15.29 -14.49
N LEU A 50 -10.60 15.15 -14.95
CA LEU A 50 -11.65 16.14 -14.67
C LEU A 50 -11.83 16.34 -13.16
N TYR A 51 -11.87 15.24 -12.40
CA TYR A 51 -12.00 15.25 -10.94
C TYR A 51 -10.74 15.82 -10.26
N GLY A 52 -9.56 15.42 -10.72
CA GLY A 52 -8.29 15.89 -10.16
C GLY A 52 -8.07 17.39 -10.38
N LYS A 53 -8.50 17.93 -11.52
CA LYS A 53 -8.52 19.38 -11.76
C LYS A 53 -9.57 20.09 -10.89
N LYS A 54 -10.77 19.50 -10.73
CA LYS A 54 -11.86 20.04 -9.90
C LYS A 54 -11.41 20.26 -8.45
N TYR A 55 -10.64 19.32 -7.89
CA TYR A 55 -10.17 19.35 -6.49
C TYR A 55 -8.65 19.59 -6.34
N ASN A 56 -8.01 20.23 -7.33
CA ASN A 56 -6.62 20.67 -7.25
C ASN A 56 -5.61 19.60 -6.78
N PHE A 57 -5.68 18.37 -7.30
CA PHE A 57 -4.78 17.27 -6.90
C PHE A 57 -3.30 17.62 -7.01
N ASN A 58 -2.92 18.53 -7.91
CA ASN A 58 -1.55 19.03 -8.06
C ASN A 58 -1.05 19.92 -6.91
N LYS A 59 -1.93 20.40 -6.02
CA LYS A 59 -1.59 21.25 -4.88
C LYS A 59 -1.58 20.51 -3.55
N ILE A 60 -2.16 19.32 -3.48
CA ILE A 60 -2.26 18.49 -2.27
C ILE A 60 -0.89 17.89 -1.96
N LYS A 61 -0.35 18.16 -0.76
CA LYS A 61 0.98 17.68 -0.33
C LYS A 61 0.91 16.77 0.90
N THR A 62 -0.08 16.98 1.76
CA THR A 62 -0.27 16.18 2.97
C THR A 62 -1.61 15.46 3.00
N ILE A 63 -1.79 14.56 3.98
CA ILE A 63 -3.07 13.87 4.21
C ILE A 63 -4.15 14.88 4.60
N GLU A 64 -3.79 15.89 5.40
CA GLU A 64 -4.70 16.95 5.84
C GLU A 64 -5.16 17.83 4.66
N ASP A 65 -4.25 18.14 3.73
CA ASP A 65 -4.61 18.85 2.49
C ASP A 65 -5.67 18.05 1.70
N PHE A 66 -5.47 16.73 1.58
CA PHE A 66 -6.40 15.86 0.87
C PHE A 66 -7.78 15.84 1.52
N GLN A 67 -7.82 15.67 2.85
CA GLN A 67 -9.06 15.64 3.62
C GLN A 67 -9.82 16.97 3.57
N LYS A 68 -9.11 18.09 3.40
CA LYS A 68 -9.71 19.42 3.28
C LYS A 68 -10.22 19.73 1.88
N GLU A 69 -9.48 19.34 0.84
CA GLU A 69 -9.80 19.67 -0.56
C GLU A 69 -10.80 18.68 -1.17
N VAL A 70 -10.74 17.40 -0.82
CA VAL A 70 -11.55 16.34 -1.44
C VAL A 70 -12.71 15.94 -0.51
N PRO A 71 -13.97 16.24 -0.88
CA PRO A 71 -15.11 15.89 -0.05
C PRO A 71 -15.36 14.37 -0.06
N LEU A 72 -15.95 13.88 1.02
CA LEU A 72 -16.59 12.56 1.01
C LEU A 72 -17.82 12.63 0.11
N THR A 73 -17.88 11.79 -0.90
CA THR A 73 -18.98 11.74 -1.87
C THR A 73 -19.79 10.46 -1.72
N LYS A 74 -21.05 10.51 -2.18
CA LYS A 74 -21.92 9.36 -2.39
C LYS A 74 -21.89 8.95 -3.86
N TYR A 75 -22.65 7.91 -4.19
CA TYR A 75 -22.74 7.44 -5.57
C TYR A 75 -23.51 8.41 -6.47
N GLU A 76 -24.45 9.16 -5.90
CA GLU A 76 -25.33 10.10 -6.61
C GLU A 76 -24.69 11.47 -6.89
N ASP A 77 -23.54 11.78 -6.29
CA ASP A 77 -22.78 13.03 -6.48
C ASP A 77 -21.91 13.00 -7.75
#